data_AF-A0A956MBT0-F1
#
_entry.id   AF-A0A956MBT0-F1
#
_cell.length_a   1.000
_cell.length_b   1.000
_cell.length_c   1.000
_cell.angle_alpha   90.00
_cell.angle_beta   90.00
_cell.angle_gamma   90.00
#
_symmetry.space_group_name_H-M   'P 1'
#
loop_
_entity.id
_entity.type
_entity.pdbx_description
1 polymer ?
#
loop_
_entity_poly.entity_id
_entity_poly.type
_entity_poly.pdbx_seq_one_letter_code
_entity_poly.pdbx_strand_id
1 'polypeptide(L)'
;VWPDRPRPLTYQQGNFDSETIFPIDLSSEKLIYRWLMSSPDVYCNPEYYKDLPTWSRDNFRWRKEFTGAALSRLIAKHKDIGMLQEIKVLKRGVSGRISSIRFVGSTNHLDVNTELAIRQIWQPPLQSSCFFVEEQGGLFTLVGAGWGHGVGMCQTGAVSQAHKGITYKKILAHYYRDSQLKFLY
;
A
#
# COMPACT_ATOMS: atom_id res chain seq x y z
N VAL A 1 -12.07 -18.64 0.34
CA VAL A 1 -11.41 -19.91 -0.02
C VAL A 1 -10.59 -20.48 1.13
N TRP A 2 -10.01 -19.68 2.04
CA TRP A 2 -9.40 -20.24 3.26
C TRP A 2 -10.06 -19.64 4.52
N PRO A 3 -11.03 -20.34 5.13
CA PRO A 3 -11.50 -20.02 6.46
C PRO A 3 -10.44 -20.53 7.46
N ASP A 4 -10.23 -19.77 8.53
CA ASP A 4 -9.46 -20.19 9.71
C ASP A 4 -7.94 -20.35 9.52
N ARG A 5 -7.24 -19.21 9.49
CA ARG A 5 -5.85 -19.19 10.00
C ARG A 5 -5.86 -18.75 11.47
N PRO A 6 -5.27 -19.53 12.39
CA PRO A 6 -5.21 -19.16 13.81
C PRO A 6 -4.32 -17.91 14.02
N ARG A 7 -4.60 -17.21 15.14
CA ARG A 7 -3.95 -16.04 15.82
C ARG A 7 -2.53 -15.62 15.35
N PRO A 8 -2.18 -14.32 15.55
CA PRO A 8 -1.44 -13.50 14.59
C PRO A 8 -0.17 -14.21 14.15
N LEU A 9 -0.15 -14.53 12.86
CA LEU A 9 0.88 -15.37 12.28
C LEU A 9 2.22 -14.63 12.39
N THR A 10 3.24 -15.32 12.90
CA THR A 10 4.62 -14.84 13.02
C THR A 10 5.19 -14.25 11.72
N TYR A 11 4.59 -14.56 10.57
CA TYR A 11 4.97 -14.03 9.26
C TYR A 11 4.21 -12.77 8.79
N GLN A 12 3.15 -12.32 9.48
CA GLN A 12 2.43 -11.08 9.16
C GLN A 12 2.99 -9.89 9.95
N GLN A 13 4.29 -9.66 9.80
CA GLN A 13 5.00 -8.55 10.42
C GLN A 13 5.33 -7.50 9.37
N GLY A 14 5.20 -6.23 9.74
CA GLY A 14 5.79 -5.15 8.95
C GLY A 14 7.31 -5.25 9.00
N ASN A 15 7.98 -5.18 7.85
CA ASN A 15 9.43 -5.05 7.78
C ASN A 15 9.79 -3.87 6.90
N PHE A 16 10.87 -3.18 7.25
CA PHE A 16 11.42 -2.10 6.45
C PHE A 16 12.34 -2.72 5.39
N ASP A 17 12.05 -2.49 4.11
CA ASP A 17 12.73 -3.16 2.99
C ASP A 17 14.07 -2.48 2.64
N SER A 18 15.03 -2.54 3.56
CA SER A 18 16.37 -2.00 3.40
C SER A 18 17.42 -2.90 4.07
N GLU A 19 18.69 -2.49 4.02
CA GLU A 19 19.81 -3.19 4.67
C GLU A 19 19.73 -3.08 6.20
N THR A 20 19.24 -1.95 6.71
CA THR A 20 19.06 -1.73 8.14
C THR A 20 17.62 -1.99 8.54
N ILE A 21 17.42 -2.94 9.45
CA ILE A 21 16.08 -3.25 9.96
C ILE A 21 15.62 -2.11 10.88
N PHE A 22 14.51 -1.47 10.51
CA PHE A 22 13.83 -0.50 11.34
C PHE A 22 12.44 -1.02 11.73
N PRO A 23 12.03 -0.88 13.01
CA PRO A 23 10.65 -1.17 13.39
C PRO A 23 9.73 -0.22 12.63
N ILE A 24 8.86 -0.79 11.79
CA ILE A 24 7.89 -0.03 11.02
C ILE A 24 6.53 -0.12 11.70
N ASP A 25 6.02 1.04 12.13
CA ASP A 25 4.62 1.22 12.49
C ASP A 25 4.06 2.45 11.79
N LEU A 26 3.38 2.21 10.66
CA LEU A 26 2.69 3.22 9.88
C LEU A 26 1.16 3.13 10.07
N SER A 27 0.70 2.60 11.20
CA SER A 27 -0.74 2.43 11.47
C SER A 27 -1.48 3.76 11.71
N SER A 28 -0.77 4.84 12.04
CA SER A 28 -1.40 6.16 12.27
C SER A 28 -1.28 7.11 11.07
N GLU A 29 -2.30 7.95 10.86
CA GLU A 29 -2.33 8.95 9.77
C GLU A 29 -1.13 9.91 9.82
N LYS A 30 -0.67 10.29 11.02
CA LYS A 30 0.50 11.16 11.20
C LYS A 30 1.80 10.49 10.75
N LEU A 31 1.98 9.21 11.08
CA LEU A 31 3.21 8.47 10.73
C LEU A 31 3.25 8.14 9.24
N ILE A 32 2.11 7.70 8.67
CA ILE A 32 2.04 7.41 7.23
C ILE A 32 2.23 8.68 6.40
N TYR A 33 1.69 9.83 6.83
CA TYR A 33 1.93 11.11 6.17
C TYR A 33 3.43 11.45 6.13
N ARG A 34 4.11 11.41 7.28
CA ARG A 34 5.56 11.70 7.36
C ARG A 34 6.38 10.76 6.49
N TRP A 35 6.02 9.48 6.44
CA TRP A 35 6.73 8.49 5.62
C TRP A 35 6.45 8.65 4.12
N LEU A 36 5.24 9.04 3.73
CA LEU A 36 4.91 9.30 2.33
C LEU A 36 5.57 10.57 1.80
N MET A 37 5.73 11.58 2.65
CA MET A 37 6.46 12.81 2.34
C MET A 37 7.99 12.67 2.40
N SER A 38 8.51 11.57 2.94
CA SER A 38 9.95 11.30 2.96
C SER A 38 10.40 10.43 1.79
N SER A 39 11.71 10.41 1.55
CA SER A 39 12.38 9.50 0.62
C SER A 39 13.30 8.55 1.39
N PRO A 40 12.80 7.41 1.87
CA PRO A 40 13.63 6.48 2.63
C PRO A 40 14.58 5.69 1.73
N ASP A 41 15.79 5.38 2.21
CA ASP A 41 16.69 4.43 1.54
C ASP A 41 16.17 3.00 1.74
N VAL A 42 15.35 2.57 0.78
CA VAL A 42 14.79 1.23 0.66
C VAL A 42 15.14 0.68 -0.71
N TYR A 43 15.25 -0.64 -0.84
CA TYR A 43 15.74 -1.28 -2.08
C TYR A 43 14.91 -0.93 -3.33
N CYS A 44 13.63 -0.58 -3.16
CA CYS A 44 12.75 -0.22 -4.26
C CYS A 44 12.72 1.29 -4.59
N ASN A 45 13.53 2.12 -3.94
CA ASN A 45 13.54 3.57 -4.15
C ASN A 45 14.42 3.96 -5.36
N PRO A 46 13.84 4.49 -6.46
CA PRO A 46 14.59 4.89 -7.66
C PRO A 46 15.52 6.09 -7.48
N GLU A 47 15.42 6.81 -6.36
CA GLU A 47 16.36 7.88 -6.02
C GLU A 47 17.76 7.31 -5.76
N TYR A 48 17.84 6.20 -5.02
CA TYR A 48 19.09 5.56 -4.60
C TYR A 48 19.56 4.45 -5.54
N TYR A 49 18.65 3.84 -6.31
CA TYR A 49 18.94 2.71 -7.19
C TYR A 49 18.54 3.03 -8.64
N LYS A 50 19.52 3.10 -9.55
CA LYS A 50 19.29 3.55 -10.94
C LYS A 50 18.90 2.42 -11.90
N ASP A 51 19.34 1.19 -11.65
CA ASP A 51 19.05 0.01 -12.46
C ASP A 51 17.74 -0.68 -12.04
N LEU A 52 16.70 0.11 -11.78
CA LEU A 52 15.38 -0.41 -11.44
C LEU A 52 14.50 -0.54 -12.70
N PRO A 53 13.52 -1.45 -12.69
CA PRO A 53 12.53 -1.51 -13.76
C PRO A 53 11.84 -0.17 -13.98
N THR A 54 11.45 0.11 -15.23
CA THR A 54 10.89 1.41 -15.66
C THR A 54 9.66 1.82 -14.84
N TRP A 55 8.83 0.86 -14.45
CA TRP A 55 7.63 1.10 -13.65
C TRP A 55 7.92 1.53 -12.20
N SER A 56 9.17 1.46 -11.72
CA SER A 56 9.48 1.71 -10.31
C SER A 56 9.26 3.17 -9.92
N ARG A 57 9.52 4.12 -10.82
CA ARG A 57 9.35 5.56 -10.55
C ARG A 57 7.90 5.92 -10.29
N ASP A 58 7.00 5.54 -11.19
CA ASP A 58 5.58 5.91 -11.13
C ASP A 58 4.82 5.16 -10.03
N ASN A 59 5.40 4.06 -9.53
CA ASN A 59 4.77 3.22 -8.50
C ASN A 59 5.37 3.42 -7.11
N PHE A 60 6.58 3.96 -6.97
CA PHE A 60 7.20 4.14 -5.64
C PHE A 60 6.46 5.20 -4.81
N ARG A 61 6.14 6.34 -5.43
CA ARG A 61 5.27 7.40 -4.91
C ARG A 61 4.33 7.83 -6.01
N TRP A 62 3.05 7.93 -5.69
CA TRP A 62 2.02 8.32 -6.65
C TRP A 62 1.03 9.28 -6.01
N ARG A 63 0.43 10.13 -6.84
CA ARG A 63 -0.57 11.12 -6.45
C ARG A 63 -1.75 11.04 -7.41
N LYS A 64 -2.98 11.05 -6.88
CA LYS A 64 -4.21 11.11 -7.67
C LYS A 64 -5.16 12.13 -7.06
N GLU A 65 -5.80 12.91 -7.90
CA GLU A 65 -6.72 13.96 -7.46
C GLU A 65 -8.11 13.70 -8.04
N PHE A 66 -9.13 13.94 -7.23
CA PHE A 66 -10.52 13.76 -7.63
C PHE A 66 -11.38 14.87 -7.04
N THR A 67 -12.33 15.37 -7.82
CA THR A 67 -13.36 16.26 -7.29
C THR A 67 -14.39 15.46 -6.50
N GLY A 68 -15.01 16.08 -5.48
CA GLY A 68 -16.10 15.45 -4.72
C GLY A 68 -17.24 14.95 -5.63
N ALA A 69 -17.57 15.69 -6.70
CA ALA A 69 -18.56 15.27 -7.69
C ALA A 69 -18.14 14.05 -8.53
N ALA A 70 -16.85 13.96 -8.90
CA ALA A 70 -16.33 12.79 -9.59
C ALA A 70 -16.36 11.56 -8.67
N LEU A 71 -15.96 11.72 -7.40
CA LEU A 71 -16.01 10.63 -6.43
C LEU A 71 -17.44 10.21 -6.10
N SER A 72 -18.36 11.15 -5.94
CA SER A 72 -19.79 10.83 -5.71
C SER A 72 -20.33 9.93 -6.82
N ARG A 73 -20.06 10.27 -8.09
CA ARG A 73 -20.45 9.45 -9.25
C ARG A 73 -19.77 8.08 -9.29
N LEU A 74 -18.50 8.03 -8.89
CA LEU A 74 -17.74 6.77 -8.85
C LEU A 74 -18.29 5.84 -7.76
N ILE A 75 -18.53 6.36 -6.55
CA ILE A 75 -19.05 5.60 -5.42
C ILE A 75 -20.51 5.17 -5.65
N ALA A 76 -21.32 6.01 -6.31
CA ALA A 76 -22.71 5.69 -6.67
C ALA A 76 -22.86 4.41 -7.52
N LYS A 77 -21.80 3.98 -8.25
CA LYS A 77 -21.78 2.70 -8.97
C LYS A 77 -21.85 1.48 -8.03
N HIS A 78 -21.48 1.67 -6.76
CA HIS A 78 -21.46 0.62 -5.73
C HIS A 78 -22.59 0.82 -4.72
N LYS A 79 -22.81 2.07 -4.30
CA LYS A 79 -23.91 2.46 -3.41
C LYS A 79 -24.13 3.97 -3.53
N ASP A 80 -25.36 4.39 -3.76
CA ASP A 80 -25.70 5.81 -3.69
C ASP A 80 -25.65 6.30 -2.24
N ILE A 81 -24.80 7.31 -2.00
CA ILE A 81 -24.58 7.96 -0.71
C ILE A 81 -24.92 9.46 -0.77
N GLY A 82 -25.46 9.93 -1.89
CA GLY A 82 -25.58 11.36 -2.19
C GLY A 82 -24.21 12.00 -2.50
N MET A 83 -24.07 13.27 -2.15
CA MET A 83 -22.81 14.00 -2.37
C MET A 83 -21.77 13.55 -1.34
N LEU A 84 -20.60 13.11 -1.81
CA LEU A 84 -19.47 12.76 -0.95
C LEU A 84 -19.05 13.99 -0.13
N GLN A 85 -19.00 13.81 1.19
CA GLN A 85 -18.59 14.83 2.15
C GLN A 85 -17.22 14.50 2.76
N GLU A 86 -16.94 13.22 3.01
CA GLU A 86 -15.74 12.81 3.73
C GLU A 86 -15.29 11.40 3.36
N ILE A 87 -13.97 11.14 3.43
CA ILE A 87 -13.40 9.81 3.34
C ILE A 87 -12.67 9.51 4.65
N LYS A 88 -13.16 8.52 5.40
CA LYS A 88 -12.60 8.11 6.69
C LYS A 88 -11.80 6.82 6.56
N VAL A 89 -10.54 6.85 6.96
CA VAL A 89 -9.74 5.63 7.17
C VAL A 89 -10.14 5.02 8.51
N LEU A 90 -10.77 3.85 8.48
CA LEU A 90 -11.25 3.18 9.70
C LEU A 90 -10.20 2.23 10.29
N LYS A 91 -9.44 1.53 9.44
CA LYS A 91 -8.38 0.60 9.88
C LYS A 91 -7.19 0.66 8.93
N ARG A 92 -6.00 0.78 9.51
CA ARG A 92 -4.70 0.76 8.83
C ARG A 92 -3.76 -0.20 9.54
N GLY A 93 -3.05 -1.02 8.77
CA GLY A 93 -2.05 -1.95 9.29
C GLY A 93 -0.70 -1.27 9.54
N VAL A 94 0.20 -1.96 10.24
CA VAL A 94 1.57 -1.49 10.54
C VAL A 94 2.41 -1.19 9.28
N SER A 95 2.07 -1.80 8.14
CA SER A 95 2.70 -1.54 6.83
C SER A 95 2.15 -0.29 6.13
N GLY A 96 1.24 0.45 6.77
CA GLY A 96 0.61 1.65 6.20
C GLY A 96 -0.56 1.36 5.27
N ARG A 97 -0.90 0.09 5.02
CA ARG A 97 -2.02 -0.29 4.14
C ARG A 97 -3.36 -0.21 4.83
N ILE A 98 -4.33 0.40 4.14
CA ILE A 98 -5.70 0.51 4.63
C ILE A 98 -6.42 -0.82 4.40
N SER A 99 -7.07 -1.34 5.44
CA SER A 99 -7.90 -2.53 5.39
C SER A 99 -9.39 -2.23 5.55
N SER A 100 -9.74 -1.02 6.03
CA SER A 100 -11.12 -0.54 6.12
C SER A 100 -11.18 0.96 5.90
N ILE A 101 -12.05 1.40 4.98
CA ILE A 101 -12.30 2.81 4.64
C ILE A 101 -13.81 3.04 4.52
N ARG A 102 -14.26 4.24 4.88
CA ARG A 102 -15.66 4.67 4.80
C ARG A 102 -15.77 5.93 3.95
N PHE A 103 -16.64 5.89 2.95
CA PHE A 103 -17.07 7.06 2.20
C PHE A 103 -18.37 7.58 2.82
N VAL A 104 -18.33 8.79 3.38
CA VAL A 104 -19.50 9.45 3.99
C VAL A 104 -20.08 10.43 2.98
N GLY A 105 -21.35 10.26 2.64
CA GLY A 105 -22.09 11.18 1.79
C GLY A 105 -23.25 11.83 2.53
N SER A 106 -23.94 12.74 1.85
CA SER A 106 -25.00 13.56 2.42
C SER A 106 -26.23 12.79 2.88
N THR A 107 -26.47 11.56 2.39
CA THR A 107 -27.64 10.75 2.75
C THR A 107 -27.30 9.42 3.40
N ASN A 108 -26.11 8.87 3.12
CA ASN A 108 -25.69 7.56 3.60
C ASN A 108 -24.16 7.45 3.60
N HIS A 109 -23.62 6.25 3.85
CA HIS A 109 -22.20 5.95 3.75
C HIS A 109 -21.96 4.58 3.09
N LEU A 110 -20.74 4.37 2.60
CA LEU A 110 -20.27 3.09 2.08
C LEU A 110 -18.99 2.67 2.81
N ASP A 111 -19.01 1.49 3.41
CA ASP A 111 -17.83 0.86 4.02
C ASP A 111 -17.21 -0.15 3.06
N VAL A 112 -15.89 -0.08 2.90
CA VAL A 112 -15.11 -1.01 2.09
C VAL A 112 -14.03 -1.64 2.97
N ASN A 113 -14.13 -2.96 3.18
CA ASN A 113 -13.46 -3.66 4.28
C ASN A 113 -12.39 -4.68 3.84
N THR A 114 -11.78 -4.50 2.67
CA THR A 114 -10.60 -5.30 2.24
C THR A 114 -9.63 -4.46 1.41
N GLU A 115 -8.33 -4.77 1.52
CA GLU A 115 -7.23 -4.15 0.75
C GLU A 115 -7.52 -4.10 -0.75
N LEU A 116 -7.98 -5.23 -1.29
CA LEU A 116 -8.25 -5.38 -2.72
C LEU A 116 -9.47 -4.56 -3.16
N ALA A 117 -10.57 -4.62 -2.41
CA ALA A 117 -11.76 -3.84 -2.74
C ALA A 117 -11.49 -2.34 -2.65
N ILE A 118 -10.69 -1.90 -1.67
CA ILE A 118 -10.24 -0.50 -1.54
C ILE A 118 -9.48 -0.05 -2.78
N ARG A 119 -8.70 -0.92 -3.41
CA ARG A 119 -7.99 -0.57 -4.66
C ARG A 119 -8.92 -0.58 -5.87
N GLN A 120 -9.84 -1.52 -5.93
CA GLN A 120 -10.71 -1.77 -7.07
C GLN A 120 -11.92 -0.82 -7.18
N ILE A 121 -12.30 -0.15 -6.09
CA ILE A 121 -13.41 0.82 -6.13
C ILE A 121 -13.08 2.02 -7.05
N TRP A 122 -11.80 2.33 -7.23
CA TRP A 122 -11.34 3.45 -8.05
C TRP A 122 -11.25 3.08 -9.52
N GLN A 123 -11.38 4.08 -10.39
CA GLN A 123 -11.25 3.90 -11.83
C GLN A 123 -10.27 4.92 -12.42
N PRO A 124 -9.08 4.50 -12.90
CA PRO A 124 -8.54 3.13 -12.81
C PRO A 124 -8.22 2.73 -11.36
N PRO A 125 -8.11 1.41 -11.07
CA PRO A 125 -7.75 0.92 -9.74
C PRO A 125 -6.48 1.58 -9.17
N LEU A 126 -6.41 1.72 -7.85
CA LEU A 126 -5.22 2.22 -7.20
C LEU A 126 -4.08 1.21 -7.23
N GLN A 127 -2.87 1.74 -7.33
CA GLN A 127 -1.64 0.97 -7.29
C GLN A 127 -1.55 0.13 -6.00
N SER A 128 -1.93 0.75 -4.87
CA SER A 128 -1.94 0.12 -3.55
C SER A 128 -3.03 0.74 -2.66
N SER A 129 -3.30 0.12 -1.52
CA SER A 129 -4.07 0.71 -0.41
C SER A 129 -3.20 1.50 0.58
N CYS A 130 -1.91 1.71 0.27
CA CYS A 130 -0.99 2.46 1.11
C CYS A 130 -1.01 3.94 0.68
N PHE A 131 -1.99 4.69 1.18
CA PHE A 131 -2.15 6.11 0.89
C PHE A 131 -2.77 6.86 2.06
N PHE A 132 -2.66 8.18 2.07
CA PHE A 132 -3.49 9.07 2.87
C PHE A 132 -4.34 9.97 1.96
N VAL A 133 -5.36 10.59 2.55
CA VAL A 133 -6.30 11.47 1.84
C VAL A 133 -6.17 12.87 2.43
N GLU A 134 -5.93 13.85 1.54
CA GLU A 134 -6.07 15.28 1.81
C GLU A 134 -7.35 15.76 1.16
N GLU A 135 -8.12 16.57 1.87
CA GLU A 135 -9.30 17.27 1.33
C GLU A 135 -9.07 18.77 1.48
N GLN A 136 -9.24 19.50 0.37
CA GLN A 136 -9.16 20.94 0.35
C GLN A 136 -10.19 21.51 -0.63
N GLY A 137 -11.24 22.14 -0.10
CA GLY A 137 -12.22 22.85 -0.91
C GLY A 137 -12.99 21.94 -1.89
N GLY A 138 -13.27 20.69 -1.50
CA GLY A 138 -13.95 19.71 -2.34
C GLY A 138 -13.05 18.98 -3.34
N LEU A 139 -11.74 19.22 -3.31
CA LEU A 139 -10.74 18.41 -4.02
C LEU A 139 -10.13 17.40 -3.05
N PHE A 140 -10.19 16.12 -3.43
CA PHE A 140 -9.61 15.00 -2.69
C PHE A 140 -8.30 14.58 -3.36
N THR A 141 -7.19 14.75 -2.67
CA THR A 141 -5.87 14.32 -3.09
C THR A 141 -5.48 13.05 -2.34
N LEU A 142 -5.27 11.98 -3.09
CA LEU A 142 -4.70 10.74 -2.58
C LEU A 142 -3.21 10.76 -2.87
N VAL A 143 -2.39 10.65 -1.83
CA VAL A 143 -0.95 10.45 -1.97
C VAL A 143 -0.62 9.09 -1.40
N GLY A 144 0.02 8.25 -2.21
CA GLY A 144 0.31 6.87 -1.84
C GLY A 144 1.65 6.36 -2.35
N ALA A 145 1.92 5.11 -1.98
CA ALA A 145 3.18 4.46 -2.27
C ALA A 145 3.03 2.98 -2.62
N GLY A 146 3.98 2.51 -3.41
CA GLY A 146 4.09 1.13 -3.83
C GLY A 146 2.98 0.67 -4.76
N TRP A 147 3.17 -0.55 -5.29
CA TRP A 147 2.25 -1.21 -6.20
C TRP A 147 2.08 -2.68 -5.82
N GLY A 148 0.82 -3.15 -5.83
CA GLY A 148 0.47 -4.49 -5.37
C GLY A 148 0.04 -4.52 -3.90
N HIS A 149 -0.12 -5.73 -3.35
CA HIS A 149 -0.71 -5.97 -2.02
C HIS A 149 0.29 -5.87 -0.85
N GLY A 150 1.61 -5.87 -1.13
CA GLY A 150 2.65 -5.67 -0.11
C GLY A 150 2.84 -6.84 0.86
N VAL A 151 2.69 -8.08 0.38
CA VAL A 151 2.96 -9.30 1.15
C VAL A 151 3.98 -10.14 0.38
N GLY A 152 4.95 -10.73 1.09
CA GLY A 152 6.01 -11.52 0.50
C GLY A 152 7.12 -10.65 -0.08
N MET A 153 7.50 -10.91 -1.33
CA MET A 153 8.68 -10.29 -1.96
C MET A 153 8.34 -9.04 -2.78
N CYS A 154 9.06 -7.94 -2.51
CA CYS A 154 9.07 -6.78 -3.40
C CYS A 154 9.93 -7.10 -4.62
N GLN A 155 9.32 -7.20 -5.81
CA GLN A 155 10.05 -7.54 -7.04
C GLN A 155 11.11 -6.48 -7.38
N THR A 156 10.76 -5.19 -7.30
CA THR A 156 11.71 -4.09 -7.52
C THR A 156 12.84 -4.11 -6.50
N GLY A 157 12.54 -4.38 -5.22
CA GLY A 157 13.56 -4.49 -4.19
C GLY A 157 14.51 -5.68 -4.41
N ALA A 158 13.98 -6.82 -4.83
CA ALA A 158 14.78 -7.99 -5.20
C ALA A 158 15.70 -7.71 -6.41
N VAL A 159 15.24 -6.95 -7.41
CA VAL A 159 16.07 -6.53 -8.56
C VAL A 159 17.25 -5.66 -8.11
N SER A 160 16.99 -4.65 -7.27
CA SER A 160 18.05 -3.82 -6.69
C SER A 160 19.08 -4.65 -5.89
N GLN A 161 18.60 -5.57 -5.05
CA GLN A 161 19.49 -6.48 -4.32
C GLN A 161 20.32 -7.37 -5.26
N ALA A 162 19.73 -7.89 -6.34
CA ALA A 162 20.45 -8.69 -7.32
C ALA A 162 21.53 -7.88 -8.05
N HIS A 163 21.26 -6.62 -8.42
CA HIS A 163 22.26 -5.72 -9.00
C HIS A 163 23.42 -5.41 -8.04
N LYS A 164 23.17 -5.43 -6.73
CA LYS A 164 24.20 -5.36 -5.68
C LYS A 164 24.98 -6.67 -5.48
N GLY A 165 24.70 -7.72 -6.26
CA GLY A 165 25.35 -9.03 -6.14
C GLY A 165 24.82 -9.90 -4.99
N ILE A 166 23.68 -9.54 -4.39
CA ILE A 166 23.06 -10.36 -3.35
C ILE A 166 22.47 -11.62 -4.00
N THR A 167 22.79 -12.79 -3.44
CA THR A 167 22.35 -14.07 -4.00
C THR A 167 20.85 -14.28 -3.78
N TYR A 168 20.20 -15.01 -4.68
CA TYR A 168 18.77 -15.34 -4.57
C TYR A 168 18.42 -15.96 -3.20
N LYS A 169 19.33 -16.76 -2.62
CA LYS A 169 19.14 -17.37 -1.29
C LYS A 169 18.98 -16.31 -0.20
N LYS A 170 19.84 -15.28 -0.21
CA LYS A 170 19.78 -14.16 0.73
C LYS A 170 18.56 -13.28 0.49
N ILE A 171 18.22 -13.00 -0.77
CA ILE A 171 17.01 -12.23 -1.14
C ILE A 171 15.75 -12.94 -0.63
N LEU A 172 15.63 -14.25 -0.87
CA LEU A 172 14.48 -15.03 -0.39
C LEU A 172 14.41 -15.06 1.14
N ALA A 173 15.54 -15.24 1.82
CA ALA A 173 15.58 -15.23 3.29
C ALA A 173 15.15 -13.87 3.89
N HIS A 174 15.42 -12.76 3.20
CA HIS A 174 14.98 -11.42 3.59
C HIS A 174 13.45 -11.27 3.56
N TYR A 175 12.80 -11.72 2.47
CA TYR A 175 11.35 -11.58 2.30
C TYR A 175 10.52 -12.69 2.95
N TYR A 176 11.07 -13.90 3.00
CA TYR A 176 10.44 -15.10 3.56
C TYR A 176 11.24 -15.57 4.75
N ARG A 177 11.15 -14.81 5.85
CA ARG A 177 11.82 -15.14 7.11
C ARG A 177 11.44 -16.55 7.57
N ASP A 178 12.42 -17.23 8.14
CA ASP A 178 12.32 -18.60 8.65
C ASP A 178 11.96 -19.66 7.58
N SER A 179 11.95 -19.28 6.30
CA SER A 179 11.77 -20.24 5.21
C SER A 179 13.03 -21.05 4.94
N GLN A 180 12.85 -22.25 4.39
CA GLN A 180 13.93 -23.13 3.96
C GLN A 180 13.81 -23.41 2.47
N LEU A 181 14.93 -23.31 1.77
CA LEU A 181 15.03 -23.79 0.39
C LEU A 181 15.21 -25.30 0.39
N LYS A 182 14.36 -26.00 -0.36
CA LYS A 182 14.45 -27.45 -0.56
C LYS A 182 14.51 -27.76 -2.05
N PHE A 183 15.41 -28.65 -2.43
CA PHE A 183 15.37 -29.30 -3.73
C PHE A 183 14.24 -30.33 -3.69
N LEU A 184 13.36 -30.29 -4.69
CA LEU A 184 12.28 -31.28 -4.84
C LEU A 184 12.73 -32.45 -5.70
N TYR A 185 13.70 -32.22 -6.58
CA TYR A 185 14.35 -33.18 -7.46
C TYR A 185 15.72 -32.63 -7.88
#